data_AF-A0A963JNE4-F1
#
_entry.id   AF-A0A963JNE4-F1
#
_cell.length_a   1.000
_cell.length_b   1.000
_cell.length_c   1.000
_cell.angle_alpha   90.00
_cell.angle_beta   90.00
_cell.angle_gamma   90.00
#
_symmetry.space_group_name_H-M   'P 1'
#
loop_
_entity.id
_entity.type
_entity.pdbx_description
1 polymer ?
#
loop_
_entity_poly.entity_id
_entity_poly.type
_entity_poly.pdbx_seq_one_letter_code
_entity_poly.pdbx_strand_id
1 'polypeptide(L)'
;MLAIRQDIPEGLLDLQSHELYKKLDGPTLFQLSGRRKPPIFVSVLLHGNEPVGWDAIRHILYQFQSRELPRSLSLFVGNIEAARFHRRHLEKQPDFNRIWPGCAETETPEHRMAKQVFDVMTENRVFASIDVHNNTGLNPHYACVNKLETPFLQLATLFDRTVIFFTRPKGVQSLAFSKLAPSVTLECGQPGNPQGVAHALEYLTACLNLAEIPMHAVAKNDIELFHTVAVVRIAPGVEVGFQEEDLDLRLIDNIDHLNFRELPFNTLIGWQKNHQELVLRTADEQDQEISDHYFHLDGNALRISRPVMPSMLTRNTQVIHQDCLCYLMERLAVPDSVASSCE
;
A
#
# COMPACT_ATOMS: atom_id res chain seq x y z
N MET A 1 -20.94 -9.61 0.12
CA MET A 1 -21.10 -10.35 1.40
C MET A 1 -19.80 -11.08 1.67
N LEU A 2 -19.26 -11.03 2.90
CA LEU A 2 -18.01 -11.71 3.25
C LEU A 2 -18.24 -13.22 3.36
N ALA A 3 -17.41 -14.03 2.70
CA ALA A 3 -17.32 -15.46 3.01
C ALA A 3 -16.20 -15.69 4.04
N ILE A 4 -16.43 -16.51 5.07
CA ILE A 4 -15.41 -16.94 6.02
C ILE A 4 -15.25 -18.45 5.90
N ARG A 5 -14.03 -18.93 5.70
CA ARG A 5 -13.71 -20.35 5.49
C ARG A 5 -12.56 -20.79 6.39
N GLN A 6 -12.53 -22.08 6.75
CA GLN A 6 -11.42 -22.68 7.51
C GLN A 6 -10.56 -23.61 6.65
N ASP A 7 -10.98 -23.84 5.40
CA ASP A 7 -10.37 -24.69 4.40
C ASP A 7 -10.12 -23.93 3.09
N ILE A 8 -9.11 -24.35 2.34
CA ILE A 8 -8.84 -23.88 0.98
C ILE A 8 -9.59 -24.80 -0.01
N PRO A 9 -10.51 -24.26 -0.84
CA PRO A 9 -11.20 -25.04 -1.85
C PRO A 9 -10.25 -25.78 -2.78
N GLU A 10 -10.60 -27.02 -3.15
CA GLU A 10 -9.83 -27.82 -4.09
C GLU A 10 -9.66 -27.10 -5.43
N GLY A 11 -8.41 -27.06 -5.90
CA GLY A 11 -8.02 -26.38 -7.14
C GLY A 11 -7.91 -24.86 -7.03
N LEU A 12 -8.13 -24.24 -5.86
CA LEU A 12 -8.04 -22.78 -5.73
C LEU A 12 -6.60 -22.27 -5.96
N LEU A 13 -5.61 -22.97 -5.42
CA LEU A 13 -4.22 -22.52 -5.49
C LEU A 13 -3.65 -22.57 -6.92
N ASP A 14 -4.24 -23.38 -7.81
CA ASP A 14 -3.85 -23.50 -9.23
C ASP A 14 -4.24 -22.25 -10.04
N LEU A 15 -5.13 -21.43 -9.50
CA LEU A 15 -5.68 -20.28 -10.18
C LEU A 15 -4.79 -19.05 -10.04
N GLN A 16 -4.66 -18.32 -11.14
CA GLN A 16 -4.15 -16.95 -11.14
C GLN A 16 -5.19 -16.02 -10.49
N SER A 17 -4.77 -14.82 -10.07
CA SER A 17 -5.65 -13.86 -9.37
C SER A 17 -6.95 -13.55 -10.14
N HIS A 18 -6.84 -13.38 -11.46
CA HIS A 18 -7.96 -13.09 -12.35
C HIS A 18 -8.92 -14.27 -12.58
N GLU A 19 -8.59 -15.47 -12.10
CA GLU A 19 -9.39 -16.67 -12.25
C GLU A 19 -10.10 -17.08 -10.96
N LEU A 20 -9.82 -16.41 -9.82
CA LEU A 20 -10.37 -16.77 -8.51
C LEU A 20 -11.90 -16.75 -8.46
N TYR A 21 -12.55 -15.94 -9.30
CA TYR A 21 -14.00 -15.90 -9.46
C TYR A 21 -14.61 -17.26 -9.86
N LYS A 22 -13.81 -18.19 -10.41
CA LYS A 22 -14.25 -19.56 -10.76
C LYS A 22 -14.49 -20.44 -9.53
N LYS A 23 -13.95 -20.05 -8.37
CA LYS A 23 -13.98 -20.84 -7.12
C LYS A 23 -14.49 -20.06 -5.92
N LEU A 24 -14.45 -18.72 -5.98
CA LEU A 24 -14.88 -17.81 -4.92
C LEU A 24 -15.93 -16.84 -5.47
N ASP A 25 -17.10 -16.79 -4.83
CA ASP A 25 -18.21 -15.92 -5.26
C ASP A 25 -18.00 -14.43 -4.89
N GLY A 26 -16.94 -14.11 -4.15
CA GLY A 26 -16.63 -12.76 -3.68
C GLY A 26 -15.55 -12.75 -2.62
N PRO A 27 -15.32 -11.58 -1.97
CA PRO A 27 -14.27 -11.42 -0.97
C PRO A 27 -14.36 -12.49 0.13
N THR A 28 -13.23 -13.12 0.40
CA THR A 28 -13.18 -14.32 1.26
C THR A 28 -12.07 -14.18 2.30
N LEU A 29 -12.40 -14.45 3.55
CA LEU A 29 -11.48 -14.54 4.68
C LEU A 29 -11.25 -16.02 5.03
N PHE A 30 -10.04 -16.52 4.79
CA PHE A 30 -9.61 -17.86 5.19
C PHE A 30 -8.96 -17.81 6.57
N GLN A 31 -9.42 -18.64 7.50
CA GLN A 31 -8.87 -18.80 8.84
C GLN A 31 -8.21 -20.18 8.96
N LEU A 32 -6.94 -20.24 8.61
CA LEU A 32 -6.16 -21.47 8.55
C LEU A 32 -5.41 -21.69 9.88
N SER A 33 -5.53 -22.90 10.42
CA SER A 33 -4.82 -23.27 11.65
C SER A 33 -3.34 -23.53 11.37
N GLY A 34 -2.49 -23.14 12.33
CA GLY A 34 -1.08 -23.50 12.35
C GLY A 34 -0.60 -23.71 13.77
N ARG A 35 0.67 -24.12 13.88
CA ARG A 35 1.29 -24.52 15.15
C ARG A 35 1.26 -23.42 16.21
N ARG A 36 1.60 -22.20 15.79
CA ARG A 36 1.63 -21.01 16.67
C ARG A 36 0.34 -20.20 16.54
N LYS A 37 -0.08 -19.65 17.67
CA LYS A 37 -1.11 -18.60 17.80
C LYS A 37 -0.49 -17.40 18.51
N PRO A 38 -1.03 -16.17 18.38
CA PRO A 38 -2.15 -15.77 17.51
C PRO A 38 -1.84 -15.81 16.00
N PRO A 39 -2.85 -15.70 15.12
CA PRO A 39 -2.64 -15.74 13.67
C PRO A 39 -1.99 -14.47 13.14
N ILE A 40 -1.26 -14.58 12.04
CA ILE A 40 -0.93 -13.40 11.21
C ILE A 40 -2.11 -13.12 10.29
N PHE A 41 -2.47 -11.84 10.12
CA PHE A 41 -3.40 -11.40 9.10
C PHE A 41 -2.66 -10.97 7.84
N VAL A 42 -3.07 -11.48 6.68
CA VAL A 42 -2.55 -11.07 5.38
C VAL A 42 -3.72 -10.65 4.50
N SER A 43 -3.71 -9.43 3.96
CA SER A 43 -4.62 -9.00 2.89
C SER A 43 -3.93 -9.01 1.54
N VAL A 44 -4.64 -9.53 0.54
CA VAL A 44 -4.20 -9.57 -0.85
C VAL A 44 -5.36 -9.15 -1.75
N LEU A 45 -5.03 -8.62 -2.94
CA LEU A 45 -6.00 -8.19 -3.93
C LEU A 45 -7.00 -7.17 -3.37
N LEU A 46 -6.56 -6.23 -2.52
CA LEU A 46 -7.39 -5.03 -2.29
C LEU A 46 -7.59 -4.30 -3.62
N HIS A 47 -6.53 -4.18 -4.41
CA HIS A 47 -6.65 -3.83 -5.83
C HIS A 47 -6.55 -5.07 -6.71
N GLY A 48 -7.47 -5.21 -7.66
CA GLY A 48 -7.54 -6.40 -8.53
C GLY A 48 -6.38 -6.53 -9.51
N ASN A 49 -5.67 -5.44 -9.82
CA ASN A 49 -4.51 -5.41 -10.71
C ASN A 49 -3.17 -5.66 -10.00
N GLU A 50 -3.17 -6.06 -8.74
CA GLU A 50 -1.96 -6.21 -7.90
C GLU A 50 -1.82 -7.67 -7.42
N PRO A 51 -1.42 -8.60 -8.31
CA PRO A 51 -1.46 -10.04 -8.03
C PRO A 51 -0.38 -10.54 -7.07
N VAL A 52 0.66 -9.74 -6.78
CA VAL A 52 1.87 -10.22 -6.09
C VAL A 52 1.61 -10.90 -4.75
N GLY A 53 0.68 -10.38 -3.96
CA GLY A 53 0.32 -10.98 -2.68
C GLY A 53 -0.35 -12.34 -2.84
N TRP A 54 -1.25 -12.47 -3.81
CA TRP A 54 -1.88 -13.76 -4.13
C TRP A 54 -0.85 -14.77 -4.65
N ASP A 55 0.03 -14.34 -5.55
CA ASP A 55 1.09 -15.20 -6.07
C ASP A 55 2.04 -15.65 -4.99
N ALA A 56 2.46 -14.78 -4.07
CA ALA A 56 3.32 -15.18 -2.96
C ALA A 56 2.62 -16.17 -2.02
N ILE A 57 1.42 -15.84 -1.54
CA ILE A 57 0.74 -16.66 -0.52
C ILE A 57 0.30 -18.02 -1.06
N ARG A 58 -0.10 -18.13 -2.34
CA ARG A 58 -0.47 -19.43 -2.92
C ARG A 58 0.71 -20.38 -3.00
N HIS A 59 1.92 -19.89 -3.31
CA HIS A 59 3.14 -20.72 -3.27
C HIS A 59 3.41 -21.28 -1.87
N ILE A 60 3.24 -20.45 -0.82
CA ILE A 60 3.36 -20.91 0.57
C ILE A 60 2.31 -21.99 0.84
N LEU A 61 1.04 -21.70 0.56
CA LEU A 61 -0.06 -22.62 0.86
C LEU A 61 0.07 -23.95 0.13
N TYR A 62 0.59 -23.97 -1.10
CA TYR A 62 0.92 -25.20 -1.81
C TYR A 62 1.92 -26.08 -1.04
N GLN A 63 3.01 -25.49 -0.54
CA GLN A 63 4.03 -26.22 0.20
C GLN A 63 3.51 -26.81 1.52
N PHE A 64 2.45 -26.20 2.07
CA PHE A 64 1.82 -26.59 3.33
C PHE A 64 0.49 -27.34 3.16
N GLN A 65 0.09 -27.78 1.96
CA GLN A 65 -1.14 -28.56 1.79
C GLN A 65 -1.14 -29.89 2.60
N SER A 66 0.03 -30.50 2.78
CA SER A 66 0.21 -31.76 3.51
C SER A 66 0.94 -31.58 4.85
N ARG A 67 1.13 -30.34 5.30
CA ARG A 67 1.93 -30.01 6.48
C ARG A 67 1.25 -28.93 7.31
N GLU A 68 1.42 -28.98 8.62
CA GLU A 68 0.95 -27.92 9.51
C GLU A 68 1.66 -26.59 9.20
N LEU A 69 0.90 -25.49 9.08
CA LEU A 69 1.46 -24.14 8.95
C LEU A 69 2.29 -23.78 10.20
N PRO A 70 3.43 -23.06 10.06
CA PRO A 70 4.25 -22.68 11.21
C PRO A 70 3.51 -21.79 12.24
N ARG A 71 2.56 -20.99 11.76
CA ARG A 71 1.65 -20.13 12.54
C ARG A 71 0.29 -20.10 11.87
N SER A 72 -0.78 -19.95 12.65
CA SER A 72 -2.11 -19.73 12.09
C SER A 72 -2.12 -18.50 11.16
N LEU A 73 -2.91 -18.57 10.09
CA LEU A 73 -2.99 -17.54 9.06
C LEU A 73 -4.45 -17.13 8.88
N SER A 74 -4.71 -15.83 8.95
CA SER A 74 -5.95 -15.22 8.49
C SER A 74 -5.69 -14.51 7.17
N LEU A 75 -6.06 -15.13 6.06
CA LEU A 75 -5.84 -14.60 4.70
C LEU A 75 -7.13 -13.98 4.17
N PHE A 76 -7.14 -12.68 3.95
CA PHE A 76 -8.22 -11.98 3.27
C PHE A 76 -7.89 -11.81 1.79
N VAL A 77 -8.69 -12.42 0.92
CA VAL A 77 -8.67 -12.22 -0.52
C VAL A 77 -9.77 -11.22 -0.87
N GLY A 78 -9.38 -10.02 -1.28
CA GLY A 78 -10.24 -8.86 -1.44
C GLY A 78 -11.08 -8.85 -2.72
N ASN A 79 -10.83 -7.87 -3.59
CA ASN A 79 -11.64 -7.53 -4.75
C ASN A 79 -11.44 -8.49 -5.93
N ILE A 80 -11.95 -9.71 -5.76
CA ILE A 80 -11.92 -10.79 -6.78
C ILE A 80 -12.60 -10.35 -8.09
N GLU A 81 -13.67 -9.55 -8.00
CA GLU A 81 -14.39 -9.06 -9.18
C GLU A 81 -13.53 -8.07 -9.99
N ALA A 82 -12.81 -7.15 -9.35
CA ALA A 82 -11.86 -6.30 -10.07
C ALA A 82 -10.64 -7.10 -10.59
N ALA A 83 -10.21 -8.12 -9.85
CA ALA A 83 -9.10 -8.99 -10.26
C ALA A 83 -9.40 -9.73 -11.57
N ARG A 84 -10.65 -10.18 -11.76
CA ARG A 84 -11.13 -10.79 -13.00
C ARG A 84 -10.87 -9.93 -14.24
N PHE A 85 -10.88 -8.61 -14.10
CA PHE A 85 -10.67 -7.66 -15.20
C PHE A 85 -9.32 -6.95 -15.15
N HIS A 86 -8.40 -7.38 -14.26
CA HIS A 86 -7.11 -6.72 -14.03
C HIS A 86 -7.26 -5.21 -13.79
N ARG A 87 -8.28 -4.82 -13.02
CA ARG A 87 -8.53 -3.42 -12.65
C ARG A 87 -8.24 -3.20 -11.17
N ARG A 88 -7.84 -1.97 -10.81
CA ARG A 88 -7.70 -1.55 -9.42
C ARG A 88 -9.00 -1.76 -8.65
N HIS A 89 -10.06 -1.16 -9.16
CA HIS A 89 -11.45 -1.36 -8.76
C HIS A 89 -12.33 -1.11 -9.99
N LEU A 90 -13.59 -1.55 -9.93
CA LEU A 90 -14.59 -1.22 -10.96
C LEU A 90 -15.25 0.13 -10.67
N GLU A 91 -15.86 0.75 -11.69
CA GLU A 91 -16.42 2.11 -11.62
C GLU A 91 -17.45 2.30 -10.49
N LYS A 92 -18.24 1.27 -10.17
CA LYS A 92 -19.26 1.31 -9.10
C LYS A 92 -18.77 0.79 -7.75
N GLN A 93 -17.51 0.39 -7.66
CA GLN A 93 -16.91 -0.11 -6.43
C GLN A 93 -16.14 1.03 -5.76
N PRO A 94 -16.21 1.14 -4.41
CA PRO A 94 -15.23 1.93 -3.71
C PRO A 94 -13.82 1.34 -3.90
N ASP A 95 -12.80 2.15 -3.69
CA ASP A 95 -11.43 1.65 -3.61
C ASP A 95 -11.29 0.81 -2.33
N PHE A 96 -10.96 -0.49 -2.46
CA PHE A 96 -10.85 -1.42 -1.34
C PHE A 96 -9.69 -1.10 -0.38
N ASN A 97 -8.78 -0.21 -0.77
CA ASN A 97 -7.79 0.38 0.14
C ASN A 97 -8.26 1.73 0.73
N ARG A 98 -9.56 2.03 0.69
CA ARG A 98 -10.19 3.22 1.32
C ARG A 98 -11.41 2.88 2.18
N ILE A 99 -11.83 1.62 2.22
CA ILE A 99 -13.06 1.15 2.91
C ILE A 99 -12.87 0.72 4.36
N TRP A 100 -11.65 0.79 4.92
CA TRP A 100 -11.37 0.26 6.25
C TRP A 100 -11.78 1.23 7.37
N PRO A 101 -12.02 0.75 8.61
CA PRO A 101 -12.46 1.59 9.71
C PRO A 101 -11.63 2.86 9.91
N GLY A 102 -12.29 4.01 9.94
CA GLY A 102 -11.66 5.34 9.99
C GLY A 102 -11.68 6.09 8.66
N CYS A 103 -12.28 5.54 7.60
CA CYS A 103 -12.61 6.27 6.38
C CYS A 103 -13.62 7.40 6.66
N ALA A 104 -13.58 8.46 5.84
CA ALA A 104 -14.56 9.55 5.87
C ALA A 104 -15.70 9.38 4.84
N GLU A 105 -15.64 8.30 4.03
CA GLU A 105 -16.60 8.03 2.96
C GLU A 105 -17.95 7.54 3.49
N THR A 106 -18.97 7.63 2.62
CA THR A 106 -20.31 7.11 2.93
C THR A 106 -20.28 5.59 2.99
N GLU A 107 -20.91 5.02 4.01
CA GLU A 107 -20.89 3.57 4.22
C GLU A 107 -21.54 2.79 3.05
N THR A 108 -20.79 1.86 2.48
CA THR A 108 -21.23 0.92 1.44
C THR A 108 -21.26 -0.53 1.97
N PRO A 109 -21.79 -1.52 1.22
CA PRO A 109 -21.66 -2.93 1.59
C PRO A 109 -20.20 -3.38 1.80
N GLU A 110 -19.25 -2.85 1.04
CA GLU A 110 -17.81 -3.12 1.15
C GLU A 110 -17.24 -2.56 2.47
N HIS A 111 -17.67 -1.37 2.89
CA HIS A 111 -17.30 -0.80 4.19
C HIS A 111 -17.75 -1.69 5.35
N ARG A 112 -19.00 -2.19 5.31
CA ARG A 112 -19.51 -3.13 6.32
C ARG A 112 -18.74 -4.45 6.32
N MET A 113 -18.35 -4.94 5.15
CA MET A 113 -17.52 -6.13 4.99
C MET A 113 -16.12 -5.91 5.59
N ALA A 114 -15.45 -4.80 5.28
CA ALA A 114 -14.13 -4.48 5.84
C ALA A 114 -14.20 -4.33 7.37
N LYS A 115 -15.27 -3.72 7.89
CA LYS A 115 -15.54 -3.68 9.33
C LYS A 115 -15.71 -5.09 9.91
N GLN A 116 -16.44 -5.97 9.25
CA GLN A 116 -16.59 -7.36 9.69
C GLN A 116 -15.24 -8.09 9.75
N VAL A 117 -14.37 -7.91 8.74
CA VAL A 117 -13.00 -8.47 8.78
C VAL A 117 -12.22 -7.92 9.97
N PHE A 118 -12.27 -6.60 10.20
CA PHE A 118 -11.61 -5.95 11.32
C PHE A 118 -12.10 -6.48 12.68
N ASP A 119 -13.41 -6.64 12.86
CA ASP A 119 -14.00 -7.15 14.10
C ASP A 119 -13.55 -8.59 14.36
N VAL A 120 -13.57 -9.47 13.34
CA VAL A 120 -13.09 -10.85 13.45
C VAL A 120 -11.59 -10.91 13.79
N MET A 121 -10.78 -9.99 13.26
CA MET A 121 -9.35 -9.93 13.58
C MET A 121 -9.07 -9.36 14.98
N THR A 122 -9.94 -8.47 15.47
CA THR A 122 -9.91 -7.98 16.85
C THR A 122 -10.15 -9.13 17.82
N GLU A 123 -11.18 -9.95 17.58
CA GLU A 123 -11.51 -11.11 18.41
C GLU A 123 -10.38 -12.16 18.42
N ASN A 124 -9.75 -12.38 17.26
CA ASN A 124 -8.66 -13.34 17.11
C ASN A 124 -7.31 -12.87 17.66
N ARG A 125 -7.20 -11.60 18.09
CA ARG A 125 -5.97 -10.99 18.63
C ARG A 125 -4.77 -11.17 17.70
N VAL A 126 -4.90 -10.75 16.45
CA VAL A 126 -3.87 -10.93 15.41
C VAL A 126 -2.45 -10.60 15.89
N PHE A 127 -1.50 -11.45 15.51
CA PHE A 127 -0.08 -11.30 15.83
C PHE A 127 0.55 -10.11 15.11
N ALA A 128 0.24 -9.97 13.83
CA ALA A 128 0.68 -8.91 12.94
C ALA A 128 -0.32 -8.78 11.79
N SER A 129 -0.31 -7.63 11.12
CA SER A 129 -1.09 -7.36 9.92
C SER A 129 -0.19 -7.00 8.75
N ILE A 130 -0.39 -7.65 7.61
CA ILE A 130 0.44 -7.47 6.42
C ILE A 130 -0.47 -7.26 5.21
N ASP A 131 -0.40 -6.08 4.62
CA ASP A 131 -1.16 -5.71 3.43
C ASP A 131 -0.24 -5.69 2.22
N VAL A 132 -0.47 -6.56 1.23
CA VAL A 132 0.50 -6.79 0.15
C VAL A 132 0.01 -6.18 -1.16
N HIS A 133 0.81 -5.25 -1.70
CA HIS A 133 0.49 -4.43 -2.87
C HIS A 133 1.57 -4.45 -3.95
N ASN A 134 1.18 -3.99 -5.13
CA ASN A 134 2.09 -3.62 -6.21
C ASN A 134 2.03 -2.11 -6.47
N ASN A 135 3.12 -1.55 -6.97
CA ASN A 135 3.15 -0.18 -7.51
C ASN A 135 2.87 -0.18 -9.01
N THR A 136 2.35 0.93 -9.55
CA THR A 136 2.21 1.06 -11.02
C THR A 136 3.47 1.60 -11.69
N GLY A 137 4.13 2.59 -11.07
CA GLY A 137 5.37 3.17 -11.60
C GLY A 137 6.64 2.47 -11.10
N LEU A 138 7.78 2.94 -11.59
CA LEU A 138 9.10 2.47 -11.15
C LEU A 138 9.38 2.89 -9.71
N ASN A 139 9.29 1.96 -8.77
CA ASN A 139 9.61 2.17 -7.36
C ASN A 139 10.52 1.02 -6.88
N PRO A 140 11.41 1.25 -5.89
CA PRO A 140 12.04 0.16 -5.15
C PRO A 140 10.97 -0.67 -4.40
N HIS A 141 11.38 -1.79 -3.81
CA HIS A 141 10.55 -2.42 -2.79
C HIS A 141 10.63 -1.59 -1.51
N TYR A 142 9.50 -1.39 -0.83
CA TYR A 142 9.49 -0.69 0.45
C TYR A 142 8.30 -1.14 1.31
N ALA A 143 8.42 -0.91 2.61
CA ALA A 143 7.33 -1.12 3.55
C ALA A 143 6.80 0.21 4.06
N CYS A 144 5.51 0.27 4.37
CA CYS A 144 4.88 1.41 4.99
C CYS A 144 4.35 1.07 6.38
N VAL A 145 4.46 2.02 7.30
CA VAL A 145 3.98 1.92 8.69
C VAL A 145 3.12 3.13 9.05
N ASN A 146 2.18 2.92 9.98
CA ASN A 146 1.31 3.99 10.49
C ASN A 146 1.63 4.40 11.93
N LYS A 147 2.63 3.75 12.54
CA LYS A 147 3.17 4.07 13.85
C LYS A 147 4.68 3.89 13.84
N LEU A 148 5.38 4.69 14.63
CA LEU A 148 6.84 4.67 14.75
C LEU A 148 7.33 3.80 15.92
N GLU A 149 6.45 2.99 16.50
CA GLU A 149 6.80 2.08 17.59
C GLU A 149 7.72 0.96 17.08
N THR A 150 8.67 0.51 17.92
CA THR A 150 9.69 -0.48 17.56
C THR A 150 9.15 -1.73 16.84
N PRO A 151 8.05 -2.37 17.27
CA PRO A 151 7.56 -3.57 16.60
C PRO A 151 7.10 -3.33 15.16
N PHE A 152 6.62 -2.12 14.84
CA PHE A 152 6.25 -1.75 13.46
C PHE A 152 7.49 -1.61 12.59
N LEU A 153 8.53 -0.95 13.10
CA LEU A 153 9.79 -0.77 12.38
C LEU A 153 10.52 -2.10 12.19
N GLN A 154 10.51 -2.98 13.20
CA GLN A 154 11.08 -4.33 13.10
C GLN A 154 10.34 -5.19 12.07
N LEU A 155 9.00 -5.13 12.05
CA LEU A 155 8.20 -5.85 11.07
C LEU A 155 8.41 -5.31 9.64
N ALA A 156 8.58 -3.99 9.49
CA ALA A 156 8.84 -3.34 8.20
C ALA A 156 10.24 -3.65 7.67
N THR A 157 11.27 -3.57 8.52
CA THR A 157 12.67 -3.82 8.13
C THR A 157 13.01 -5.28 7.88
N LEU A 158 12.15 -6.20 8.30
CA LEU A 158 12.19 -7.59 7.82
C LEU A 158 11.88 -7.69 6.31
N PHE A 159 11.16 -6.72 5.74
CA PHE A 159 10.90 -6.65 4.29
C PHE A 159 12.02 -5.88 3.59
N ASP A 160 12.20 -4.60 3.91
CA ASP A 160 13.21 -3.76 3.26
C ASP A 160 13.68 -2.64 4.20
N ARG A 161 14.88 -2.09 3.93
CA ARG A 161 15.41 -0.93 4.65
C ARG A 161 14.58 0.33 4.39
N THR A 162 13.99 0.47 3.20
CA THR A 162 13.20 1.65 2.85
C THR A 162 11.83 1.55 3.52
N VAL A 163 11.60 2.42 4.51
CA VAL A 163 10.37 2.44 5.30
C VAL A 163 9.70 3.82 5.20
N ILE A 164 8.41 3.85 4.87
CA ILE A 164 7.61 5.07 4.82
C ILE A 164 6.61 5.10 5.97
N PHE A 165 6.71 6.12 6.81
CA PHE A 165 5.69 6.46 7.79
C PHE A 165 4.63 7.36 7.16
N PHE A 166 3.36 7.01 7.32
CA PHE A 166 2.25 7.84 6.86
C PHE A 166 1.02 7.73 7.76
N THR A 167 0.25 8.83 7.82
CA THR A 167 -1.06 8.86 8.51
C THR A 167 -2.22 9.13 7.55
N ARG A 168 -1.92 9.45 6.29
CA ARG A 168 -2.88 9.67 5.19
C ARG A 168 -2.49 8.87 3.94
N PRO A 169 -3.48 8.40 3.15
CA PRO A 169 -4.92 8.64 3.27
C PRO A 169 -5.57 7.84 4.41
N LYS A 170 -6.77 8.29 4.83
CA LYS A 170 -7.62 7.54 5.78
C LYS A 170 -8.28 6.35 5.08
N GLY A 171 -8.74 5.38 5.86
CA GLY A 171 -9.48 4.23 5.34
C GLY A 171 -8.62 3.11 4.72
N VAL A 172 -7.30 3.19 4.84
CA VAL A 172 -6.39 2.10 4.45
C VAL A 172 -6.37 0.98 5.49
N GLN A 173 -6.06 -0.25 5.06
CA GLN A 173 -6.09 -1.44 5.91
C GLN A 173 -5.09 -1.35 7.07
N SER A 174 -3.84 -1.03 6.77
CA SER A 174 -2.74 -1.01 7.74
C SER A 174 -2.95 0.04 8.84
N LEU A 175 -3.53 1.19 8.49
CA LEU A 175 -3.88 2.24 9.46
C LEU A 175 -4.97 1.78 10.42
N ALA A 176 -6.00 1.09 9.93
CA ALA A 176 -7.04 0.52 10.78
C ALA A 176 -6.43 -0.53 11.72
N PHE A 177 -5.64 -1.46 11.19
CA PHE A 177 -5.04 -2.57 11.94
C PHE A 177 -3.89 -2.16 12.87
N SER A 178 -3.28 -1.00 12.67
CA SER A 178 -2.27 -0.44 13.58
C SER A 178 -2.79 -0.25 15.01
N LYS A 179 -4.11 -0.23 15.20
CA LYS A 179 -4.78 -0.19 16.51
C LYS A 179 -4.84 -1.57 17.20
N LEU A 180 -4.67 -2.65 16.45
CA LEU A 180 -4.77 -4.03 16.92
C LEU A 180 -3.40 -4.67 17.16
N ALA A 181 -2.48 -4.50 16.20
CA ALA A 181 -1.17 -5.14 16.20
C ALA A 181 -0.17 -4.38 15.31
N PRO A 182 1.14 -4.71 15.38
CA PRO A 182 2.11 -4.25 14.39
C PRO A 182 1.62 -4.56 12.97
N SER A 183 1.55 -3.51 12.15
CA SER A 183 0.89 -3.55 10.84
C SER A 183 1.74 -2.87 9.80
N VAL A 184 1.88 -3.49 8.64
CA VAL A 184 2.66 -2.98 7.50
C VAL A 184 1.88 -3.10 6.20
N THR A 185 2.10 -2.15 5.29
CA THR A 185 1.80 -2.30 3.88
C THR A 185 3.11 -2.59 3.13
N LEU A 186 3.13 -3.60 2.27
CA LEU A 186 4.28 -3.94 1.44
C LEU A 186 4.02 -3.48 0.01
N GLU A 187 5.01 -2.83 -0.58
CA GLU A 187 4.98 -2.40 -1.97
C GLU A 187 6.05 -3.17 -2.73
N CYS A 188 5.60 -4.17 -3.49
CA CYS A 188 6.47 -5.19 -4.11
C CYS A 188 6.81 -4.87 -5.58
N GLY A 189 6.86 -3.59 -5.94
CA GLY A 189 7.14 -3.14 -7.30
C GLY A 189 6.01 -3.45 -8.29
N GLN A 190 6.33 -3.46 -9.59
CA GLN A 190 5.33 -3.56 -10.66
C GLN A 190 4.71 -4.97 -10.78
N PRO A 191 3.40 -5.07 -11.13
CA PRO A 191 2.75 -6.34 -11.40
C PRO A 191 3.48 -7.15 -12.48
N GLY A 192 3.58 -8.46 -12.27
CA GLY A 192 4.23 -9.37 -13.22
C GLY A 192 5.76 -9.46 -13.10
N ASN A 193 6.41 -8.68 -12.22
CA ASN A 193 7.83 -8.85 -11.92
C ASN A 193 8.06 -10.05 -10.97
N PRO A 194 8.79 -11.11 -11.38
CA PRO A 194 9.06 -12.26 -10.54
C PRO A 194 9.84 -11.93 -9.25
N GLN A 195 10.65 -10.87 -9.25
CA GLN A 195 11.40 -10.45 -8.06
C GLN A 195 10.47 -9.96 -6.95
N GLY A 196 9.38 -9.28 -7.29
CA GLY A 196 8.37 -8.85 -6.31
C GLY A 196 7.69 -10.04 -5.63
N VAL A 197 7.34 -11.07 -6.41
CA VAL A 197 6.73 -12.31 -5.89
C VAL A 197 7.71 -13.05 -4.99
N ALA A 198 8.97 -13.20 -5.41
CA ALA A 198 10.00 -13.86 -4.61
C ALA A 198 10.23 -13.14 -3.27
N HIS A 199 10.32 -11.80 -3.30
CA HIS A 199 10.53 -11.01 -2.09
C HIS A 199 9.35 -11.10 -1.11
N ALA A 200 8.12 -10.98 -1.60
CA ALA A 200 6.92 -11.16 -0.79
C ALA A 200 6.82 -12.59 -0.21
N LEU A 201 7.18 -13.61 -0.99
CA LEU A 201 7.21 -15.01 -0.54
C LEU A 201 8.21 -15.23 0.61
N GLU A 202 9.43 -14.73 0.46
CA GLU A 202 10.48 -14.80 1.50
C GLU A 202 10.02 -14.10 2.78
N TYR A 203 9.50 -12.88 2.66
CA TYR A 203 9.00 -12.10 3.78
C TYR A 203 7.85 -12.79 4.52
N LEU A 204 6.80 -13.19 3.80
CA LEU A 204 5.63 -13.86 4.40
C LEU A 204 6.03 -15.18 5.07
N THR A 205 6.96 -15.92 4.47
CA THR A 205 7.52 -17.14 5.05
C THR A 205 8.26 -16.84 6.35
N ALA A 206 9.09 -15.79 6.39
CA ALA A 206 9.78 -15.35 7.59
C ALA A 206 8.78 -14.96 8.69
N CYS A 207 7.75 -14.16 8.37
CA CYS A 207 6.70 -13.76 9.30
C CYS A 207 5.96 -14.96 9.90
N LEU A 208 5.55 -15.94 9.09
CA LEU A 208 4.92 -17.17 9.58
C LEU A 208 5.80 -17.94 10.58
N ASN A 209 7.13 -17.83 10.44
CA ASN A 209 8.09 -18.50 11.30
C ASN A 209 8.56 -17.65 12.50
N LEU A 210 8.11 -16.41 12.66
CA LEU A 210 8.41 -15.59 13.83
C LEU A 210 7.82 -16.22 15.10
N ALA A 211 8.62 -16.30 16.16
CA ALA A 211 8.14 -16.62 17.50
C ALA A 211 7.52 -15.38 18.16
N GLU A 212 8.23 -14.25 18.07
CA GLU A 212 7.88 -12.92 18.54
C GLU A 212 8.37 -11.87 17.55
N ILE A 213 7.82 -10.65 17.61
CA ILE A 213 8.38 -9.50 16.91
C ILE A 213 9.40 -8.86 17.85
N PRO A 214 10.64 -8.60 17.40
CA PRO A 214 11.66 -8.02 18.27
C PRO A 214 11.22 -6.67 18.88
N MET A 215 11.57 -6.46 20.14
CA MET A 215 11.26 -5.23 20.89
C MET A 215 12.45 -4.27 21.01
N HIS A 216 13.63 -4.66 20.55
CA HIS A 216 14.82 -3.80 20.53
C HIS A 216 14.78 -2.85 19.32
N ALA A 217 15.35 -1.65 19.46
CA ALA A 217 15.38 -0.66 18.39
C ALA A 217 16.05 -1.22 17.12
N VAL A 218 15.53 -0.85 15.95
CA VAL A 218 16.20 -1.12 14.68
C VAL A 218 17.49 -0.29 14.62
N ALA A 219 18.58 -0.89 14.16
CA ALA A 219 19.83 -0.14 14.04
C ALA A 219 19.71 0.96 12.98
N LYS A 220 20.31 2.13 13.23
CA LYS A 220 20.18 3.31 12.35
C LYS A 220 20.65 3.07 10.91
N ASN A 221 21.53 2.08 10.68
CA ASN A 221 22.03 1.73 9.35
C ASN A 221 21.16 0.69 8.62
N ASP A 222 20.21 0.07 9.32
CA ASP A 222 19.33 -0.98 8.78
C ASP A 222 17.99 -0.41 8.31
N ILE A 223 17.76 0.90 8.48
CA ILE A 223 16.52 1.58 8.11
C ILE A 223 16.77 2.95 7.49
N GLU A 224 16.07 3.21 6.39
CA GLU A 224 15.87 4.52 5.80
C GLU A 224 14.41 4.92 5.98
N LEU A 225 14.15 5.74 6.99
CA LEU A 225 12.82 6.16 7.35
C LEU A 225 12.45 7.48 6.64
N PHE A 226 11.29 7.48 5.99
CA PHE A 226 10.70 8.63 5.34
C PHE A 226 9.32 8.91 5.95
N HIS A 227 8.88 10.16 5.89
CA HIS A 227 7.54 10.58 6.31
C HIS A 227 6.82 11.19 5.12
N THR A 228 5.66 10.64 4.77
CA THR A 228 4.75 11.27 3.79
C THR A 228 4.16 12.54 4.38
N VAL A 229 4.52 13.69 3.79
CA VAL A 229 4.12 15.02 4.25
C VAL A 229 2.99 15.62 3.41
N ALA A 230 2.79 15.16 2.17
CA ALA A 230 1.71 15.64 1.32
C ALA A 230 1.27 14.62 0.27
N VAL A 231 0.02 14.76 -0.19
CA VAL A 231 -0.54 14.01 -1.32
C VAL A 231 -0.85 14.97 -2.46
N VAL A 232 -0.31 14.70 -3.64
CA VAL A 232 -0.47 15.54 -4.83
C VAL A 232 -1.47 14.90 -5.77
N ARG A 233 -2.55 15.61 -6.09
CA ARG A 233 -3.57 15.17 -7.04
C ARG A 233 -3.64 16.12 -8.23
N ILE A 234 -4.18 15.62 -9.32
CA ILE A 234 -4.56 16.44 -10.45
C ILE A 234 -5.91 17.09 -10.14
N ALA A 235 -6.07 18.38 -10.44
CA ALA A 235 -7.34 19.07 -10.23
C ALA A 235 -8.46 18.42 -11.09
N PRO A 236 -9.73 18.41 -10.61
CA PRO A 236 -10.82 17.81 -11.37
C PRO A 236 -10.98 18.42 -12.77
N GLY A 237 -11.19 17.57 -13.77
CA GLY A 237 -11.43 17.98 -15.16
C GLY A 237 -10.17 18.35 -15.96
N VAL A 238 -8.98 18.26 -15.36
CA VAL A 238 -7.70 18.52 -16.03
C VAL A 238 -7.28 17.29 -16.83
N GLU A 239 -7.02 17.47 -18.12
CA GLU A 239 -6.45 16.43 -18.96
C GLU A 239 -4.94 16.32 -18.75
N VAL A 240 -4.48 15.14 -18.29
CA VAL A 240 -3.07 14.85 -18.03
C VAL A 240 -2.53 13.78 -18.98
N GLY A 241 -1.31 13.97 -19.45
CA GLY A 241 -0.60 13.03 -20.30
C GLY A 241 0.88 13.37 -20.42
N PHE A 242 1.52 12.94 -21.50
CA PHE A 242 3.00 12.96 -21.60
C PHE A 242 3.51 13.53 -22.92
N GLN A 243 3.02 13.03 -24.05
CA GLN A 243 3.60 13.36 -25.36
C GLN A 243 2.66 14.25 -26.19
N GLU A 244 1.39 14.31 -25.83
CA GLU A 244 0.35 15.04 -26.56
C GLU A 244 0.53 16.56 -26.40
N GLU A 245 0.29 17.31 -27.48
CA GLU A 245 0.58 18.75 -27.54
C GLU A 245 -0.52 19.65 -26.94
N ASP A 246 -1.73 19.11 -26.71
CA ASP A 246 -2.91 19.89 -26.28
C ASP A 246 -3.49 19.42 -24.94
N LEU A 247 -2.63 19.06 -24.00
CA LEU A 247 -3.03 18.67 -22.64
C LEU A 247 -3.06 19.89 -21.71
N ASP A 248 -3.97 19.88 -20.73
CA ASP A 248 -3.96 20.85 -19.64
C ASP A 248 -2.69 20.73 -18.80
N LEU A 249 -2.26 19.48 -18.55
CA LEU A 249 -0.99 19.14 -17.91
C LEU A 249 -0.23 18.07 -18.70
N ARG A 250 0.92 18.46 -19.27
CA ARG A 250 1.86 17.53 -19.90
C ARG A 250 3.01 17.24 -18.94
N LEU A 251 3.05 16.05 -18.37
CA LEU A 251 4.13 15.59 -17.50
C LEU A 251 5.37 15.23 -18.33
N ILE A 252 6.55 15.25 -17.71
CA ILE A 252 7.75 14.70 -18.34
C ILE A 252 7.58 13.19 -18.58
N ASP A 253 8.07 12.68 -19.72
CA ASP A 253 7.80 11.29 -20.17
C ASP A 253 8.29 10.22 -19.18
N ASN A 254 9.39 10.51 -18.48
CA ASN A 254 10.04 9.62 -17.52
C ASN A 254 9.80 10.05 -16.07
N ILE A 255 8.63 10.61 -15.76
CA ILE A 255 8.33 11.14 -14.43
C ILE A 255 8.47 10.08 -13.33
N ASP A 256 8.17 8.82 -13.62
CA ASP A 256 8.30 7.70 -12.69
C ASP A 256 9.76 7.35 -12.34
N HIS A 257 10.75 7.82 -13.11
CA HIS A 257 12.16 7.74 -12.75
C HIS A 257 12.55 8.71 -11.61
N LEU A 258 11.66 9.62 -11.22
CA LEU A 258 11.88 10.55 -10.10
C LEU A 258 11.50 9.95 -8.74
N ASN A 259 10.82 8.81 -8.70
CA ASN A 259 10.46 8.13 -7.45
C ASN A 259 11.70 7.82 -6.60
N PHE A 260 11.60 8.08 -5.29
CA PHE A 260 12.67 7.88 -4.31
C PHE A 260 13.98 8.63 -4.60
N ARG A 261 13.88 9.76 -5.32
CA ARG A 261 15.00 10.67 -5.54
C ARG A 261 14.71 12.01 -4.89
N GLU A 262 15.72 12.58 -4.26
CA GLU A 262 15.63 13.94 -3.74
C GLU A 262 15.64 14.93 -4.91
N LEU A 263 14.55 15.65 -5.09
CA LEU A 263 14.37 16.61 -6.16
C LEU A 263 14.76 18.01 -5.66
N PRO A 264 15.77 18.67 -6.23
CA PRO A 264 16.13 20.03 -5.85
C PRO A 264 15.08 21.05 -6.31
N PHE A 265 15.18 22.26 -5.75
CA PHE A 265 14.49 23.44 -6.27
C PHE A 265 14.65 23.56 -7.79
N ASN A 266 13.59 24.02 -8.47
CA ASN A 266 13.50 24.17 -9.92
C ASN A 266 13.49 22.87 -10.75
N THR A 267 13.39 21.70 -10.13
CA THR A 267 13.18 20.44 -10.88
C THR A 267 11.89 20.53 -11.69
N LEU A 268 11.98 20.25 -12.99
CA LEU A 268 10.85 20.26 -13.92
C LEU A 268 10.00 19.00 -13.72
N ILE A 269 8.69 19.19 -13.55
CA ILE A 269 7.71 18.09 -13.46
C ILE A 269 6.88 17.96 -14.74
N GLY A 270 6.65 19.08 -15.42
CA GLY A 270 5.88 19.11 -16.65
C GLY A 270 5.62 20.52 -17.14
N TRP A 271 4.64 20.64 -18.02
CA TRP A 271 4.16 21.91 -18.55
C TRP A 271 2.64 21.97 -18.39
N GLN A 272 2.13 23.09 -17.91
CA GLN A 272 0.69 23.33 -17.85
C GLN A 272 0.31 24.45 -18.81
N LYS A 273 -0.87 24.34 -19.43
CA LYS A 273 -1.34 25.26 -20.47
C LYS A 273 -1.82 26.60 -19.93
N ASN A 274 -2.55 26.60 -18.81
CA ASN A 274 -3.08 27.81 -18.19
C ASN A 274 -2.09 28.37 -17.16
N HIS A 275 -1.81 29.67 -17.13
CA HIS A 275 -0.85 30.26 -16.18
C HIS A 275 -1.48 30.91 -14.95
N GLN A 276 -2.81 30.91 -14.83
CA GLN A 276 -3.50 31.63 -13.77
C GLN A 276 -3.48 30.90 -12.43
N GLU A 277 -3.56 29.58 -12.44
CA GLU A 277 -3.61 28.75 -11.23
C GLU A 277 -2.92 27.40 -11.48
N LEU A 278 -2.23 26.86 -10.48
CA LEU A 278 -1.67 25.51 -10.54
C LEU A 278 -2.78 24.49 -10.79
N VAL A 279 -2.54 23.52 -11.68
CA VAL A 279 -3.47 22.40 -11.93
C VAL A 279 -3.22 21.19 -11.01
N LEU A 280 -2.23 21.30 -10.12
CA LEU A 280 -2.02 20.36 -9.01
C LEU A 280 -2.83 20.80 -7.79
N ARG A 281 -3.26 19.82 -7.00
CA ARG A 281 -3.93 19.97 -5.71
C ARG A 281 -3.16 19.16 -4.69
N THR A 282 -2.41 19.86 -3.85
CA THR A 282 -1.54 19.25 -2.85
C THR A 282 -2.15 19.46 -1.49
N ALA A 283 -2.38 18.37 -0.77
CA ALA A 283 -2.93 18.41 0.57
C ALA A 283 -1.92 17.86 1.59
N ASP A 284 -1.77 18.54 2.72
CA ASP A 284 -0.98 18.05 3.86
C ASP A 284 -1.73 16.99 4.70
N GLU A 285 -1.15 16.57 5.81
CA GLU A 285 -1.76 15.58 6.70
C GLU A 285 -3.02 16.09 7.44
N GLN A 286 -3.22 17.41 7.48
CA GLN A 286 -4.38 18.10 8.02
C GLN A 286 -5.44 18.41 6.93
N ASP A 287 -5.25 17.88 5.71
CA ASP A 287 -6.10 18.12 4.54
C ASP A 287 -6.11 19.61 4.09
N GLN A 288 -5.07 20.40 4.41
CA GLN A 288 -4.93 21.81 3.98
C GLN A 288 -4.29 21.91 2.59
N GLU A 289 -4.76 22.84 1.76
CA GLU A 289 -4.19 23.11 0.44
C GLU A 289 -2.84 23.82 0.57
N ILE A 290 -1.81 23.21 -0.01
CA ILE A 290 -0.40 23.62 0.09
C ILE A 290 0.33 23.49 -1.25
N SER A 291 -0.36 23.65 -2.39
CA SER A 291 0.28 23.48 -3.70
C SER A 291 1.40 24.48 -3.94
N ASP A 292 1.19 25.76 -3.60
CA ASP A 292 2.18 26.83 -3.78
C ASP A 292 3.45 26.61 -2.95
N HIS A 293 3.36 25.80 -1.89
CA HIS A 293 4.51 25.45 -1.05
C HIS A 293 5.47 24.46 -1.74
N TYR A 294 4.95 23.61 -2.62
CA TYR A 294 5.72 22.56 -3.29
C TYR A 294 5.93 22.81 -4.78
N PHE A 295 5.07 23.61 -5.42
CA PHE A 295 5.09 23.82 -6.86
C PHE A 295 5.01 25.31 -7.21
N HIS A 296 5.61 25.67 -8.34
CA HIS A 296 5.45 27.00 -8.94
C HIS A 296 5.50 26.89 -10.46
N LEU A 297 5.08 27.97 -11.14
CA LEU A 297 5.16 28.10 -12.59
C LEU A 297 6.29 29.05 -12.97
N ASP A 298 7.09 28.62 -13.94
CA ASP A 298 8.06 29.43 -14.66
C ASP A 298 7.62 29.47 -16.13
N GLY A 299 6.81 30.47 -16.48
CA GLY A 299 6.04 30.44 -17.72
C GLY A 299 5.06 29.28 -17.70
N ASN A 300 5.14 28.35 -18.66
CA ASN A 300 4.33 27.12 -18.68
C ASN A 300 4.98 25.96 -17.92
N ALA A 301 6.24 26.09 -17.51
CA ALA A 301 6.96 25.01 -16.85
C ALA A 301 6.50 24.89 -15.39
N LEU A 302 5.94 23.73 -15.04
CA LEU A 302 5.59 23.36 -13.68
C LEU A 302 6.81 22.78 -12.97
N ARG A 303 7.24 23.42 -11.90
CA ARG A 303 8.51 23.12 -11.21
C ARG A 303 8.34 22.95 -9.71
N ILE A 304 9.28 22.24 -9.11
CA ILE A 304 9.41 22.06 -7.66
C ILE A 304 9.91 23.34 -6.98
N SER A 305 9.23 23.79 -5.93
CA SER A 305 9.55 25.00 -5.15
C SER A 305 10.47 24.75 -3.95
N ARG A 306 10.67 23.49 -3.53
CA ARG A 306 11.56 23.14 -2.42
C ARG A 306 12.08 21.70 -2.52
N PRO A 307 13.23 21.37 -1.92
CA PRO A 307 13.70 20.00 -1.84
C PRO A 307 12.63 19.06 -1.29
N VAL A 308 12.35 17.99 -2.02
CA VAL A 308 11.34 16.98 -1.66
C VAL A 308 11.61 15.67 -2.39
N MET A 309 11.13 14.55 -1.85
CA MET A 309 11.24 13.24 -2.49
C MET A 309 9.85 12.70 -2.84
N PRO A 310 9.50 12.50 -4.12
CA PRO A 310 8.24 11.89 -4.47
C PRO A 310 8.31 10.36 -4.41
N SER A 311 7.16 9.73 -4.24
CA SER A 311 6.93 8.30 -4.48
C SER A 311 5.63 8.09 -5.25
N MET A 312 5.43 6.88 -5.79
CA MET A 312 4.22 6.48 -6.51
C MET A 312 3.93 7.23 -7.82
N LEU A 313 4.87 8.02 -8.35
CA LEU A 313 4.76 8.59 -9.70
C LEU A 313 4.63 7.45 -10.71
N THR A 314 3.74 7.63 -11.68
CA THR A 314 3.42 6.62 -12.70
C THR A 314 3.13 7.27 -14.04
N ARG A 315 3.36 6.50 -15.12
CA ARG A 315 2.94 6.87 -16.48
C ARG A 315 1.50 6.49 -16.81
N ASN A 316 0.81 5.82 -15.88
CA ASN A 316 -0.57 5.40 -16.08
C ASN A 316 -1.53 6.52 -15.67
N THR A 317 -2.06 7.25 -16.64
CA THR A 317 -2.98 8.38 -16.41
C THR A 317 -4.27 7.95 -15.71
N GLN A 318 -4.77 6.74 -15.96
CA GLN A 318 -5.92 6.20 -15.26
C GLN A 318 -5.67 6.08 -13.75
N VAL A 319 -4.49 5.58 -13.34
CA VAL A 319 -4.11 5.47 -11.92
C VAL A 319 -3.92 6.86 -11.29
N ILE A 320 -3.32 7.81 -12.03
CA ILE A 320 -3.16 9.20 -11.59
C ILE A 320 -4.52 9.82 -11.21
N HIS A 321 -5.55 9.59 -12.03
CA HIS A 321 -6.90 10.09 -11.77
C HIS A 321 -7.64 9.31 -10.67
N GLN A 322 -7.38 8.02 -10.52
CA GLN A 322 -8.06 7.18 -9.53
C GLN A 322 -7.56 7.42 -8.09
N ASP A 323 -6.31 7.82 -7.91
CA ASP A 323 -5.71 7.95 -6.56
C ASP A 323 -5.02 9.31 -6.36
N CYS A 324 -3.81 9.44 -6.91
CA CYS A 324 -3.00 10.65 -6.84
C CYS A 324 -1.89 10.63 -7.91
N LEU A 325 -1.29 11.79 -8.17
CA LEU A 325 -0.07 11.88 -8.98
C LEU A 325 1.13 11.29 -8.24
N CYS A 326 1.30 11.69 -6.98
CA CYS A 326 2.35 11.16 -6.09
C CYS A 326 2.08 11.50 -4.62
N TYR A 327 2.87 10.85 -3.77
CA TYR A 327 3.10 11.29 -2.40
C TYR A 327 4.42 12.04 -2.34
N LEU A 328 4.46 13.10 -1.53
CA LEU A 328 5.69 13.83 -1.23
C LEU A 328 6.18 13.43 0.17
N MET A 329 7.48 13.18 0.27
CA MET A 329 8.10 12.64 1.46
C MET A 329 9.34 13.44 1.86
N GLU A 330 9.62 13.42 3.16
CA GLU A 330 10.84 13.93 3.76
C GLU A 330 11.54 12.83 4.57
N ARG A 331 12.86 12.94 4.73
CA ARG A 331 13.61 11.99 5.56
C ARG A 331 13.30 12.22 7.03
N LEU A 332 12.97 11.15 7.74
CA LEU A 332 12.67 11.20 9.17
C LEU A 332 13.79 10.50 9.94
N ALA A 333 14.23 11.12 11.04
CA ALA A 333 15.16 10.47 11.95
C ALA A 333 14.47 9.30 12.65
N VAL A 334 15.14 8.16 12.76
CA VAL A 334 14.65 7.03 13.55
C VAL A 334 14.51 7.50 15.00
N PRO A 335 13.33 7.37 15.63
CA PRO A 335 13.17 7.73 17.03
C PRO A 335 14.16 6.92 17.88
N ASP A 336 14.88 7.58 18.77
CA ASP A 336 15.66 6.86 19.77
C ASP A 336 14.67 6.07 20.63
N SER A 337 14.95 4.79 20.89
CA SER A 337 14.09 4.00 21.78
C SER A 337 14.03 4.71 23.13
N VAL A 338 12.86 5.22 23.49
CA VAL A 338 12.61 5.64 24.87
C VAL A 338 12.79 4.39 25.70
N ALA A 339 13.89 4.32 26.46
CA ALA A 339 14.01 3.33 27.51
C ALA A 339 12.78 3.53 28.38
N SER A 340 11.84 2.57 28.35
CA SER A 340 10.74 2.57 29.29
C SER A 340 11.38 2.57 30.68
N SER A 341 11.33 3.72 31.35
CA SER A 341 11.55 3.80 32.77
C SER A 341 10.47 2.91 33.40
N CYS A 342 10.86 1.70 33.75
CA CYS A 342 10.12 0.91 34.73
C CYS A 342 10.15 1.70 36.03
N GLU A 343 9.01 2.29 36.39
CA GLU A 343 8.63 2.51 37.79
C GLU A 343 7.41 1.66 38.11
#